data_AF-A0A3N6CYV0-F1
#
_entry.id   AF-A0A3N6CYV0-F1
#
_cell.length_a   1.000
_cell.length_b   1.000
_cell.length_c   1.000
_cell.angle_alpha   90.00
_cell.angle_beta   90.00
_cell.angle_gamma   90.00
#
_symmetry.space_group_name_H-M   'P 1'
#
loop_
_entity.id
_entity.type
_entity.pdbx_description
1 polymer ?
#
loop_
_entity_poly.entity_id
_entity_poly.type
_entity_poly.pdbx_seq_one_letter_code
_entity_poly.pdbx_strand_id
1 'polypeptide(L)' 'MSPGHPSFVGTPSSVADMWTRYMDTRAVDGFNLLPHLLPASVTDIVDKLVPELQERGVYRTEYMGTTLREHLDLPAPA' A
#
# COMPACT_ATOMS: atom_id res chain seq x y z
N MET A 1 19.88 16.65 -9.96
CA MET A 1 18.50 16.16 -10.13
C MET A 1 18.31 15.07 -9.09
N SER A 2 17.47 15.28 -8.07
CA SER A 2 17.13 14.16 -7.16
C SER A 2 16.49 13.05 -7.98
N PRO A 3 16.74 11.76 -7.69
CA PRO A 3 15.96 10.69 -8.27
C PRO A 3 14.49 10.98 -7.99
N GLY A 4 13.68 11.17 -9.04
CA GLY A 4 12.24 11.35 -8.87
C GLY A 4 11.67 10.11 -8.19
N HIS A 5 10.79 10.31 -7.20
CA HIS A 5 10.01 9.20 -6.68
C HIS A 5 9.21 8.56 -7.82
N PRO A 6 9.15 7.23 -7.93
CA PRO A 6 8.39 6.58 -8.98
C PRO A 6 6.91 6.98 -8.89
N SER A 7 6.38 7.54 -9.99
CA SER A 7 4.95 7.83 -10.10
C SER A 7 4.22 6.60 -10.63
N PHE A 8 3.21 6.14 -9.91
CA PHE A 8 2.33 5.07 -10.35
C PHE A 8 1.08 5.68 -11.01
N VAL A 9 0.93 5.49 -12.31
CA VAL A 9 -0.15 6.07 -13.11
C VAL A 9 -0.85 4.96 -13.87
N GLY A 10 -2.17 4.85 -13.70
CA GLY A 10 -2.97 3.80 -14.34
C GLY A 10 -4.37 3.68 -13.73
N THR A 11 -5.09 2.65 -14.14
CA THR A 11 -6.34 2.23 -13.49
C THR A 11 -6.03 1.57 -12.13
N PRO A 12 -6.99 1.53 -11.18
CA PRO A 12 -6.79 0.86 -9.89
C PRO A 12 -6.29 -0.59 -10.05
N SER A 13 -6.90 -1.35 -10.96
CA SER A 13 -6.50 -2.73 -11.26
C SER A 13 -5.06 -2.84 -11.79
N SER A 14 -4.64 -1.97 -12.70
CA SER A 14 -3.26 -1.98 -13.24
C SER A 14 -2.21 -1.60 -12.19
N VAL A 15 -2.54 -0.67 -11.28
CA VAL A 15 -1.65 -0.28 -10.19
C VAL A 15 -1.57 -1.41 -9.16
N ALA A 16 -2.70 -2.04 -8.85
CA ALA A 16 -2.72 -3.22 -7.99
C ALA A 16 -1.88 -4.37 -8.58
N ASP A 17 -1.89 -4.59 -9.91
CA ASP A 17 -1.09 -5.67 -10.53
C ASP A 17 0.40 -5.46 -10.26
N MET A 18 0.84 -4.21 -10.44
CA MET A 18 2.22 -3.81 -10.19
C MET A 18 2.59 -3.91 -8.71
N TRP A 19 1.71 -3.47 -7.79
CA TRP A 19 1.99 -3.53 -6.36
C TRP A 19 1.99 -4.96 -5.83
N THR A 20 1.05 -5.79 -6.24
CA THR A 20 1.03 -7.24 -5.97
C THR A 20 2.35 -7.86 -6.42
N ARG A 21 2.84 -7.55 -7.63
CA ARG A 21 4.13 -8.06 -8.10
C ARG A 21 5.30 -7.68 -7.18
N TYR A 22 5.35 -6.43 -6.69
CA TYR A 22 6.41 -6.02 -5.76
C TYR A 22 6.33 -6.76 -4.42
N MET A 23 5.11 -6.99 -3.91
CA MET A 23 4.89 -7.74 -2.67
C MET A 23 5.23 -9.24 -2.83
N ASP A 24 4.77 -9.88 -3.90
CA ASP A 24 5.01 -11.30 -4.19
C ASP A 24 6.50 -11.61 -4.38
N THR A 25 7.22 -10.69 -5.02
CA THR A 25 8.68 -10.79 -5.20
C THR A 25 9.45 -10.43 -3.94
N ARG A 26 8.78 -10.00 -2.87
CA ARG A 26 9.37 -9.44 -1.65
C ARG A 26 10.39 -8.34 -1.94
N ALA A 27 10.13 -7.56 -2.98
CA ALA A 27 10.96 -6.41 -3.31
C ALA A 27 10.75 -5.25 -2.31
N VAL A 28 9.58 -5.22 -1.66
CA VAL A 28 9.21 -4.24 -0.63
C VAL A 28 8.31 -4.89 0.44
N ASP A 29 8.37 -4.38 1.67
CA ASP A 29 7.42 -4.74 2.75
C ASP A 29 6.20 -3.81 2.78
N GLY A 30 6.30 -2.65 2.12
CA GLY A 30 5.24 -1.65 2.04
C GLY A 30 5.64 -0.42 1.24
N PHE A 31 4.72 0.51 1.09
CA PHE A 31 4.91 1.73 0.31
C PHE A 31 4.76 2.97 1.18
N ASN A 32 5.67 3.93 1.00
CA ASN A 32 5.48 5.29 1.50
C ASN A 32 4.77 6.11 0.42
N LEU A 33 3.56 6.61 0.73
CA LEU A 33 2.75 7.35 -0.22
C LEU A 33 3.11 8.83 -0.18
N LEU A 34 3.33 9.41 -1.37
CA LEU A 34 3.52 10.84 -1.57
C LEU A 34 2.40 11.38 -2.48
N PRO A 35 1.23 11.72 -1.92
CA PRO A 35 0.08 12.13 -2.70
C PRO A 35 0.32 13.44 -3.45
N HIS A 36 -0.14 13.52 -4.71
CA HIS A 36 -0.06 14.75 -5.49
C HIS A 36 -1.10 15.79 -5.08
N LEU A 37 -2.29 15.35 -4.66
CA LEU A 37 -3.39 16.21 -4.22
C LEU A 37 -4.09 15.62 -3.00
N LEU A 38 -4.09 16.37 -1.90
CA LEU A 38 -4.81 15.99 -0.68
C LEU A 38 -6.15 16.72 -0.60
N PRO A 39 -7.24 16.04 -0.19
CA PRO A 39 -7.32 14.63 0.20
C PRO A 39 -7.57 13.66 -0.98
N ALA A 40 -7.88 14.17 -2.16
CA ALA A 40 -8.43 13.39 -3.28
C ALA A 40 -7.60 12.15 -3.66
N SER A 41 -6.27 12.26 -3.72
CA SER A 41 -5.40 11.12 -4.03
C SER A 41 -5.48 10.01 -2.98
N VAL A 42 -5.68 10.35 -1.70
CA VAL A 42 -5.85 9.35 -0.63
C VAL A 42 -7.23 8.71 -0.75
N THR A 43 -8.28 9.50 -1.05
CA THR A 43 -9.62 8.97 -1.30
C THR A 43 -9.63 7.98 -2.46
N ASP A 44 -8.98 8.30 -3.58
CA ASP A 44 -8.89 7.37 -4.72
C ASP A 44 -8.16 6.07 -4.35
N ILE A 45 -7.10 6.15 -3.55
CA ILE A 45 -6.38 4.96 -3.08
C ILE A 45 -7.27 4.11 -2.18
N VAL A 46 -7.90 4.71 -1.18
CA VAL A 46 -8.73 3.99 -0.20
C VAL A 46 -9.98 3.39 -0.85
N ASP A 47 -10.67 4.16 -1.71
CA ASP A 47 -11.96 3.74 -2.25
C ASP A 47 -11.83 2.84 -3.48
N LYS A 48 -10.70 2.91 -4.21
CA LYS A 48 -10.53 2.20 -5.48
C LYS A 48 -9.39 1.20 -5.49
N LEU A 49 -8.25 1.52 -4.90
CA LEU A 49 -7.06 0.65 -4.96
C LEU A 49 -7.02 -0.37 -3.81
N VAL A 50 -7.36 0.03 -2.59
CA VAL A 50 -7.34 -0.87 -1.43
C VAL A 50 -8.25 -2.10 -1.62
N PRO A 51 -9.48 -1.99 -2.15
CA PRO A 51 -10.33 -3.15 -2.41
C PRO A 51 -9.68 -4.17 -3.37
N GLU A 52 -9.05 -3.70 -4.44
CA GLU A 52 -8.34 -4.55 -5.40
C GLU A 52 -7.17 -5.31 -4.74
N LEU A 53 -6.41 -4.63 -3.88
CA LEU A 53 -5.30 -5.25 -3.14
C LEU A 53 -5.80 -6.28 -2.11
N GLN A 54 -6.95 -6.02 -1.47
CA GLN A 54 -7.60 -6.95 -0.54
C GLN A 54 -8.13 -8.19 -1.26
N GLU A 55 -8.79 -8.03 -2.41
CA GLU A 55 -9.29 -9.13 -3.23
C GLU A 55 -8.16 -10.06 -3.70
N ARG A 56 -6.96 -9.51 -3.91
CA ARG A 56 -5.74 -10.27 -4.30
C ARG A 56 -5.01 -10.87 -3.11
N GLY A 57 -5.45 -10.62 -1.88
CA GLY A 57 -4.85 -11.17 -0.66
C GLY A 57 -3.50 -10.55 -0.27
N VAL A 58 -3.11 -9.43 -0.88
CA VAL A 58 -1.83 -8.75 -0.60
C VAL A 58 -1.96 -7.58 0.36
N TYR A 59 -3.18 -7.23 0.76
CA TYR A 59 -3.45 -6.23 1.78
C TYR A 59 -4.50 -6.74 2.77
N ARG A 60 -4.32 -6.39 4.05
CA ARG A 60 -5.23 -6.79 5.13
C ARG A 60 -6.65 -6.25 4.92
N THR A 61 -7.64 -7.06 5.27
CA THR A 61 -9.08 -6.68 5.24
C THR A 61 -9.55 -6.03 6.53
N GLU A 62 -8.85 -6.28 7.65
CA GLU A 62 -9.15 -5.72 8.96
C GLU A 62 -7.87 -5.39 9.74
N TYR A 63 -8.00 -4.72 10.88
CA TYR A 63 -6.86 -4.50 11.79
C TYR A 63 -6.70 -5.71 12.70
N MET A 64 -5.49 -6.28 12.75
CA MET A 64 -5.19 -7.48 13.54
C MET A 64 -4.83 -7.17 15.01
N GLY A 65 -4.85 -5.91 15.40
CA GLY A 65 -4.46 -5.44 16.72
C GLY A 65 -4.82 -3.97 16.93
N THR A 66 -4.32 -3.40 18.02
CA THR A 66 -4.64 -2.03 18.47
C THR A 66 -3.43 -1.09 18.44
N THR A 67 -2.23 -1.63 18.26
CA THR A 67 -0.97 -0.88 18.26
C THR A 67 -0.33 -0.87 16.89
N LEU A 68 0.50 0.15 16.63
CA LEU A 68 1.28 0.23 15.40
C LEU A 68 2.22 -0.97 15.23
N ARG A 69 2.77 -1.52 16.32
CA ARG A 69 3.63 -2.70 16.25
C ARG A 69 2.87 -3.93 15.76
N GLU A 70 1.67 -4.16 16.27
CA GLU A 70 0.81 -5.26 15.81
C GLU A 70 0.44 -5.09 14.33
N HIS A 71 0.19 -3.86 13.87
CA HIS A 71 -0.14 -3.61 12.45
C HIS A 71 1.05 -3.79 11.51
N LEU A 72 2.28 -3.73 12.03
CA LEU A 72 3.54 -3.91 11.29
C LEU A 72 4.18 -5.29 11.54
N ASP A 73 3.50 -6.19 12.27
CA ASP A 73 4.01 -7.51 12.68
C ASP A 73 5.35 -7.44 13.44
N LEU A 74 5.50 -6.44 14.31
CA LEU A 74 6.70 -6.21 15.10
C LEU A 74 6.55 -6.75 16.54
N PRO A 75 7.60 -7.36 17.11
CA PRO A 75 7.55 -7.88 18.47
C PRO A 75 7.47 -6.76 19.52
N ALA A 76 6.95 -7.12 20.70
CA ALA A 76 7.01 -6.27 21.88
C ALA A 76 8.49 -5.98 22.25
N PRO A 77 8.80 -4.77 22.75
CA PRO A 77 10.14 -4.48 23.24
C PRO A 77 10.43 -5.34 24.48
N ALA A 78 11.72 -5.64 24.70
CA ALA A 78 12.19 -6.36 25.89
C ALA A 78 12.13 -5.49 27.16
#